data_AF-A0AAV0XSR6-F1
#
_entry.id   AF-A0AAV0XSR6-F1
#
_cell.length_a   1.000
_cell.length_b   1.000
_cell.length_c   1.000
_cell.angle_alpha   90.00
_cell.angle_beta   90.00
_cell.angle_gamma   90.00
#
_symmetry.space_group_name_H-M   'P 1'
#
loop_
_entity.id
_entity.type
_entity.pdbx_description
1 polymer ?
#
loop_
_entity_poly.entity_id
_entity_poly.type
_entity_poly.pdbx_seq_one_letter_code
_entity_poly.pdbx_strand_id
1 'polypeptide(L)'
;MSERNSKRIRDKHNEEERKRRDLIKHCFANLKDAVPTLRDEKPVSRAKILRKAAEYIQHMKAKNKGHQEDIDSLNRKNAMLVYQINQLQRIKDTRTFTEQHSNLANLVVSETDNSDASEEDLQKSNRTKEKKVL
;
A
#
# COMPACT_ATOMS: atom_id res chain seq x y z
N MET A 1 27.66 65.94 -19.18
CA MET A 1 28.13 64.65 -18.61
C MET A 1 27.01 63.86 -17.93
N SER A 2 26.12 64.51 -17.15
CA SER A 2 25.02 63.88 -16.40
C SER A 2 24.01 63.09 -17.27
N GLU A 3 23.54 63.65 -18.39
CA GLU A 3 22.54 62.97 -19.25
C GLU A 3 23.05 61.68 -19.90
N ARG A 4 24.34 61.61 -20.25
CA ARG A 4 24.97 60.40 -20.79
C ARG A 4 24.97 59.26 -19.76
N ASN A 5 25.09 59.59 -18.48
CA ASN A 5 25.04 58.60 -17.41
C ASN A 5 23.60 58.11 -17.18
N SER A 6 22.62 59.02 -17.18
CA SER A 6 21.19 58.67 -17.08
C SER A 6 20.71 57.81 -18.23
N LYS A 7 21.18 58.05 -19.46
CA LYS A 7 20.88 57.19 -20.61
C LYS A 7 21.46 55.79 -20.44
N ARG A 8 22.74 55.67 -20.06
CA ARG A 8 23.39 54.36 -19.80
C ARG A 8 22.68 53.55 -18.73
N ILE A 9 22.22 54.19 -17.65
CA ILE A 9 21.47 53.51 -16.57
C ILE A 9 20.14 52.98 -17.11
N ARG A 10 19.38 53.79 -17.87
CA ARG A 10 18.12 53.36 -18.49
C ARG A 10 18.33 52.22 -19.49
N ASP A 11 19.37 52.31 -20.32
CA ASP A 11 19.66 51.30 -21.33
C ASP A 11 20.03 49.96 -20.67
N LYS A 12 20.89 49.98 -19.63
CA LYS A 12 21.22 48.80 -18.84
C LYS A 12 19.98 48.19 -18.18
N HIS A 13 19.15 49.01 -17.55
CA HIS A 13 17.89 48.56 -16.92
C HIS A 13 16.95 47.91 -17.95
N ASN A 14 16.81 48.53 -19.14
CA ASN A 14 15.98 47.99 -20.22
C ASN A 14 16.50 46.65 -20.75
N GLU A 15 17.82 46.45 -20.78
CA GLU A 15 18.46 45.19 -21.15
C GLU A 15 18.17 44.09 -20.13
N GLU A 16 18.37 44.37 -18.83
CA GLU A 16 18.08 43.44 -17.75
C GLU A 16 16.60 43.01 -17.73
N GLU A 17 15.71 43.97 -17.91
CA GLU A 17 14.27 43.72 -17.96
C GLU A 17 13.86 42.92 -19.20
N ARG A 18 14.53 43.10 -20.34
CA ARG A 18 14.34 42.24 -21.52
C ARG A 18 14.73 40.80 -21.23
N LYS A 19 15.92 40.57 -20.64
CA LYS A 19 16.39 39.24 -20.22
C LYS A 19 15.39 38.58 -19.27
N ARG A 20 14.85 39.33 -18.31
CA ARG A 20 13.82 38.85 -17.38
C ARG A 20 12.54 38.41 -18.10
N ARG A 21 12.05 39.20 -19.07
CA ARG A 21 10.86 38.84 -19.86
C ARG A 21 11.07 37.61 -20.72
N ASP A 22 12.25 37.43 -21.29
CA ASP A 22 12.59 36.25 -22.10
C ASP A 22 12.63 34.99 -21.22
N LEU A 23 13.19 35.08 -20.01
CA LEU A 23 13.14 34.00 -19.03
C LEU A 23 11.68 33.61 -18.69
N ILE A 24 10.83 34.59 -18.39
CA ILE A 24 9.41 34.33 -18.09
C ILE A 24 8.71 33.67 -19.29
N LYS A 25 9.00 34.13 -20.52
CA LYS A 25 8.46 33.52 -21.73
C LYS A 25 8.89 32.05 -21.85
N HIS A 26 10.14 31.73 -21.54
CA HIS A 26 10.63 30.35 -21.52
C HIS A 26 9.93 29.52 -20.43
N CYS A 27 9.79 30.04 -19.21
CA CYS A 27 9.06 29.38 -18.13
C CYS A 27 7.60 29.07 -18.52
N PHE A 28 6.91 29.98 -19.22
CA PHE A 28 5.56 29.73 -19.73
C PHE A 28 5.51 28.64 -20.81
N ALA A 29 6.52 28.54 -21.66
CA ALA A 29 6.62 27.44 -22.64
C ALA A 29 6.80 26.10 -21.91
N ASN A 30 7.71 26.03 -20.94
CA ASN A 30 7.94 24.81 -20.16
C ASN A 30 6.69 24.40 -19.37
N LEU A 31 6.00 25.37 -18.76
CA LEU A 31 4.75 25.10 -18.03
C LEU A 31 3.65 24.58 -18.96
N LYS A 32 3.54 25.13 -20.17
CA LYS A 32 2.59 24.66 -21.18
C LYS A 32 2.87 23.20 -21.57
N ASP A 33 4.13 22.86 -21.81
CA ASP A 33 4.53 21.52 -22.23
C ASP A 33 4.37 20.50 -21.09
N ALA A 34 4.49 20.92 -19.83
CA ALA A 34 4.23 20.08 -18.68
C ALA A 34 2.75 19.70 -18.51
N VAL A 35 1.82 20.52 -19.00
CA VAL A 35 0.37 20.30 -18.86
C VAL A 35 -0.17 19.55 -20.09
N PRO A 36 -0.60 18.28 -19.97
CA PRO A 36 -0.95 17.43 -21.12
C PRO A 36 -2.03 18.03 -22.04
N THR A 37 -3.02 18.72 -21.47
CA THR A 37 -4.14 19.31 -22.22
C THR A 37 -3.76 20.51 -23.07
N LEU A 38 -2.56 21.07 -22.90
CA LEU A 38 -2.12 22.27 -23.59
C LEU A 38 -1.05 22.03 -24.66
N ARG A 39 -0.39 20.87 -24.68
CA ARG A 39 0.81 20.61 -25.51
C ARG A 39 0.58 20.94 -26.98
N ASP A 40 -0.49 20.39 -27.55
CA ASP A 40 -0.79 20.48 -28.99
C ASP A 40 -1.57 21.74 -29.36
N GLU A 41 -2.07 22.50 -28.38
CA GLU A 41 -2.87 23.68 -28.63
C GLU A 41 -1.96 24.89 -28.96
N LYS A 42 -2.18 25.56 -30.09
CA LYS A 42 -1.47 26.80 -30.48
C LYS A 42 -2.41 27.75 -31.23
N PRO A 43 -2.45 29.06 -30.88
CA PRO A 43 -1.79 29.74 -29.75
C PRO A 43 -2.55 29.63 -28.42
N VAL A 44 -1.85 29.57 -27.28
CA VAL A 44 -2.45 29.53 -25.92
C VAL A 44 -2.06 30.77 -25.13
N SER A 45 -3.04 31.45 -24.52
CA SER A 45 -2.80 32.64 -23.70
C SER A 45 -2.17 32.31 -22.34
N ARG A 46 -1.35 33.22 -21.79
CA ARG A 46 -0.73 33.05 -20.46
C ARG A 46 -1.75 32.75 -19.36
N ALA A 47 -2.90 33.45 -19.37
CA ALA A 47 -3.97 33.22 -18.41
C ALA A 47 -4.55 31.79 -18.53
N LYS A 48 -4.70 31.27 -19.75
CA LYS A 48 -5.16 29.90 -19.98
C LYS A 48 -4.12 28.88 -19.52
N ILE A 49 -2.83 29.13 -19.73
CA ILE A 49 -1.74 28.27 -19.20
C ILE A 49 -1.84 28.16 -17.68
N LEU A 50 -1.93 29.29 -16.96
CA LEU A 50 -2.02 29.30 -15.50
C LEU A 50 -3.25 28.54 -14.98
N ARG A 51 -4.42 28.78 -15.59
CA ARG A 51 -5.66 28.11 -15.19
C ARG A 51 -5.59 26.60 -15.36
N LYS A 52 -5.17 26.14 -16.54
CA LYS A 52 -5.07 24.71 -16.86
C LYS A 52 -3.98 24.01 -16.04
N ALA A 53 -2.88 24.70 -15.73
CA ALA A 53 -1.89 24.19 -14.79
C ALA A 53 -2.46 24.00 -13.39
N ALA A 54 -3.21 24.99 -12.88
CA ALA A 54 -3.88 24.87 -11.58
C ALA A 54 -4.89 23.71 -11.56
N GLU A 55 -5.75 23.61 -12.58
CA GLU A 55 -6.68 22.50 -12.75
C GLU A 55 -5.96 21.14 -12.77
N TYR A 56 -4.86 21.05 -13.52
CA TYR A 56 -4.08 19.80 -13.63
C TYR A 56 -3.43 19.41 -12.30
N ILE A 57 -2.90 20.36 -11.53
CA ILE A 57 -2.38 20.10 -10.19
C ILE A 57 -3.47 19.52 -9.28
N GLN A 58 -4.67 20.12 -9.28
CA GLN A 58 -5.78 19.62 -8.46
C GLN A 58 -6.22 18.23 -8.88
N HIS A 59 -6.34 18.00 -10.18
CA HIS A 59 -6.66 16.68 -10.73
C HIS A 59 -5.62 15.63 -10.31
N MET A 60 -4.33 15.92 -10.47
CA MET A 60 -3.25 14.98 -10.10
C MET A 60 -3.21 14.73 -8.60
N LYS A 61 -3.49 15.72 -7.75
CA LYS A 61 -3.64 15.51 -6.30
C LYS A 61 -4.76 14.55 -5.96
N ALA A 62 -5.95 14.73 -6.55
CA ALA A 62 -7.08 13.83 -6.33
C ALA A 62 -6.79 12.42 -6.85
N LYS A 63 -6.17 12.30 -8.02
CA LYS A 63 -5.76 11.03 -8.60
C LYS A 63 -4.74 10.29 -7.72
N ASN A 64 -3.71 10.97 -7.23
CA ASN A 64 -2.71 10.39 -6.33
C ASN A 64 -3.33 9.94 -5.01
N LYS A 65 -4.32 10.68 -4.49
CA LYS A 65 -5.06 10.27 -3.29
C LYS A 65 -5.81 8.95 -3.51
N GLY A 66 -6.53 8.81 -4.63
CA GLY A 66 -7.22 7.56 -4.97
C GLY A 66 -6.24 6.39 -5.11
N HIS A 67 -5.11 6.60 -5.78
CA HIS A 67 -4.06 5.57 -5.87
C HIS A 67 -3.50 5.17 -4.50
N GLN A 68 -3.36 6.11 -3.57
CA GLN A 68 -2.92 5.80 -2.20
C GLN A 68 -3.97 4.95 -1.47
N GLU A 69 -5.26 5.28 -1.61
CA GLU A 69 -6.35 4.48 -1.02
C GLU A 69 -6.38 3.05 -1.60
N ASP A 70 -6.12 2.88 -2.89
CA ASP A 70 -6.00 1.58 -3.55
C ASP A 70 -4.82 0.77 -3.00
N ILE A 71 -3.64 1.41 -2.87
CA ILE A 71 -2.45 0.80 -2.28
C ILE A 71 -2.76 0.32 -0.85
N ASP A 72 -3.39 1.15 -0.04
CA ASP A 72 -3.72 0.82 1.35
C ASP A 72 -4.74 -0.33 1.42
N SER A 73 -5.75 -0.32 0.55
CA SER A 73 -6.74 -1.40 0.42
C SER A 73 -6.10 -2.73 0.04
N LEU A 74 -5.19 -2.72 -0.94
CA LEU A 74 -4.44 -3.90 -1.37
C LEU A 74 -3.53 -4.42 -0.26
N ASN A 75 -2.83 -3.53 0.45
CA ASN A 75 -1.99 -3.91 1.57
C ASN A 75 -2.78 -4.60 2.69
N ARG A 76 -3.98 -4.09 3.03
CA ARG A 76 -4.87 -4.74 4.01
C ARG A 76 -5.32 -6.13 3.54
N LYS A 77 -5.72 -6.26 2.27
CA LYS A 77 -6.11 -7.55 1.68
C LYS A 77 -4.95 -8.55 1.70
N ASN A 78 -3.75 -8.11 1.33
CA ASN A 78 -2.54 -8.94 1.37
C ASN A 78 -2.21 -9.38 2.79
N ALA A 79 -2.32 -8.50 3.79
CA ALA A 79 -2.10 -8.87 5.18
C ALA A 79 -3.09 -9.93 5.67
N MET A 80 -4.36 -9.83 5.28
CA MET A 80 -5.38 -10.83 5.61
C MET A 80 -5.10 -12.18 4.94
N LEU A 81 -4.69 -12.18 3.68
CA LEU A 81 -4.31 -13.40 2.97
C LEU A 81 -3.09 -14.07 3.60
N VAL A 82 -2.05 -13.29 3.95
CA VAL A 82 -0.88 -13.81 4.68
C VAL A 82 -1.28 -14.41 6.01
N TYR A 83 -2.16 -13.74 6.77
CA TYR A 83 -2.69 -14.29 8.01
C TYR A 83 -3.40 -15.64 7.78
N GLN A 84 -4.28 -15.72 6.80
CA GLN A 84 -5.00 -16.96 6.47
C GLN A 84 -4.05 -18.09 6.05
N ILE A 85 -3.05 -17.79 5.23
CA ILE A 85 -2.01 -18.76 4.81
C ILE A 85 -1.28 -19.30 6.05
N ASN A 86 -0.87 -18.43 6.97
CA ASN A 86 -0.19 -18.85 8.19
C ASN A 86 -1.08 -19.73 9.08
N GLN A 87 -2.38 -19.42 9.21
CA GLN A 87 -3.31 -20.28 9.96
C GLN A 87 -3.45 -21.66 9.31
N LEU A 88 -3.60 -21.71 7.98
CA LEU A 88 -3.71 -22.97 7.25
C LEU A 88 -2.43 -23.81 7.34
N GLN A 89 -1.26 -23.17 7.27
CA GLN A 89 0.03 -23.85 7.46
C GLN A 89 0.11 -24.47 8.85
N ARG A 90 -0.25 -23.73 9.91
CA ARG A 90 -0.26 -24.26 11.29
C ARG A 90 -1.21 -25.45 11.47
N ILE A 91 -2.41 -25.39 10.86
CA ILE A 91 -3.37 -26.51 10.89
C ILE A 91 -2.80 -27.71 10.16
N LYS A 92 -2.18 -27.51 8.99
CA LYS A 92 -1.53 -28.59 8.23
C LYS A 92 -0.41 -29.24 9.04
N ASP A 93 0.48 -28.45 9.64
CA ASP A 93 1.61 -28.93 10.42
C ASP A 93 1.12 -29.73 11.66
N THR A 94 0.08 -29.23 12.33
CA THR A 94 -0.55 -29.92 13.46
C THR A 94 -1.18 -31.25 13.01
N ARG A 95 -1.90 -31.26 11.88
CA ARG A 95 -2.50 -32.48 11.34
C ARG A 95 -1.44 -33.52 11.00
N THR A 96 -0.35 -33.13 10.34
CA THR A 96 0.75 -34.05 10.02
C THR A 96 1.43 -34.59 11.27
N PHE A 97 1.59 -33.76 12.32
CA PHE A 97 2.14 -34.19 13.60
C PHE A 97 1.23 -35.22 14.29
N THR A 98 -0.08 -34.96 14.37
CA THR A 98 -1.04 -35.88 14.96
C THR A 98 -1.12 -37.20 14.19
N GLU A 99 -1.12 -37.17 12.85
CA GLU A 99 -1.13 -38.38 12.01
C GLU A 99 0.16 -39.22 12.19
N GLN A 100 1.32 -38.58 12.34
CA GLN A 100 2.57 -39.28 12.68
C GLN A 100 2.51 -39.90 14.07
N HIS A 101 1.97 -39.18 15.05
CA HIS A 101 1.86 -39.66 16.43
C HIS A 101 0.86 -40.83 16.58
N SER A 102 -0.26 -40.81 15.85
CA SER A 102 -1.21 -41.93 15.82
C SER A 102 -0.62 -43.18 15.14
N ASN A 103 0.18 -42.99 14.09
CA ASN A 103 0.88 -44.11 13.44
C ASN A 103 1.98 -44.71 14.34
N LEU A 104 2.70 -43.89 15.11
CA LEU A 104 3.67 -44.37 16.10
C LEU A 104 2.98 -45.08 17.27
N ALA A 105 1.88 -44.54 17.78
CA ALA A 105 1.10 -45.16 18.86
C ALA A 105 0.53 -46.53 18.46
N ASN A 106 0.03 -46.67 17.23
CA ASN A 106 -0.41 -47.97 16.71
C ASN A 106 0.75 -48.98 16.58
N LEU A 107 1.98 -48.53 16.33
CA LEU A 107 3.16 -49.40 16.28
C LEU A 107 3.57 -49.89 17.67
N VAL A 108 3.54 -49.01 18.68
CA VAL A 108 3.89 -49.34 20.07
C VAL A 108 2.85 -50.26 20.73
N VAL A 109 1.56 -50.13 20.37
CA VAL A 109 0.50 -51.02 20.87
C VAL A 109 0.63 -52.45 20.30
N SER A 110 1.28 -52.63 19.14
CA SER A 110 1.51 -53.98 18.58
C SER A 110 2.68 -54.75 19.22
N GLU A 111 3.49 -54.12 20.08
CA GLU A 111 4.60 -54.76 20.80
C GLU A 111 4.28 -55.07 22.28
N THR A 112 3.10 -54.73 22.79
CA THR A 112 2.73 -54.97 24.20
C THR A 112 1.58 -55.95 24.40
N ASP A 113 1.46 -56.96 23.54
CA ASP A 113 0.55 -58.08 23.78
C ASP A 113 1.33 -59.38 23.94
N ASN A 114 2.07 -59.48 25.05
CA ASN A 114 2.27 -60.75 25.73
C ASN A 114 2.68 -60.50 27.19
N SER A 115 1.71 -60.38 28.11
CA SER A 115 1.56 -61.32 29.22
C SER A 115 0.62 -60.82 30.33
N ASP A 116 -0.31 -61.72 30.62
CA ASP A 116 -0.88 -62.07 31.91
C ASP A 116 -2.07 -61.29 32.46
N ALA A 117 -3.15 -62.07 32.58
CA ALA A 117 -4.43 -61.68 33.11
C ALA A 117 -4.40 -61.79 34.63
N SER A 118 -4.96 -60.79 35.31
CA SER A 118 -5.60 -61.01 36.62
C SER A 118 -6.71 -59.99 36.82
N GLU A 119 -7.94 -60.49 36.90
CA GLU A 119 -9.11 -59.75 37.37
C GLU A 119 -8.93 -59.38 38.85
N GLU A 120 -9.14 -58.12 39.22
CA GLU A 120 -9.69 -57.80 40.54
C GLU A 120 -10.77 -56.72 40.46
N ASP A 121 -11.87 -57.08 41.08
CA ASP A 121 -13.15 -56.42 41.27
C ASP A 121 -13.06 -55.30 42.31
N LEU A 122 -13.66 -54.13 42.09
CA LEU A 122 -14.07 -53.23 43.17
C LEU A 122 -15.14 -52.21 42.73
N GLN A 123 -16.35 -52.47 43.22
CA GLN A 123 -17.50 -51.57 43.25
C GLN A 123 -17.23 -50.28 44.04
N LYS A 124 -17.63 -49.10 43.51
CA LYS A 124 -18.67 -48.20 44.08
C LYS A 124 -18.63 -46.76 43.56
N SER A 125 -19.84 -46.23 43.33
CA SER A 125 -20.33 -44.92 43.79
C SER A 125 -20.15 -43.64 42.93
N ASN A 126 -21.22 -43.34 42.17
CA ASN A 126 -22.06 -42.11 42.17
C ASN A 126 -21.57 -40.73 41.66
N ARG A 127 -22.36 -40.23 40.69
CA ARG A 127 -22.90 -38.85 40.46
C ARG A 127 -21.86 -37.73 40.17
N THR A 128 -22.06 -36.81 39.21
CA THR A 128 -23.19 -35.88 39.11
C THR A 128 -23.24 -35.10 37.76
N LYS A 129 -24.44 -35.06 37.16
CA LYS A 129 -25.15 -33.92 36.51
C LYS A 129 -24.53 -33.16 35.33
N GLU A 130 -25.13 -33.41 34.17
CA GLU A 130 -25.26 -32.49 33.02
C GLU A 130 -25.88 -31.15 33.45
N LYS A 131 -25.35 -30.05 32.88
CA LYS A 131 -26.05 -28.76 32.83
C LYS A 131 -26.42 -28.45 31.38
N LYS A 132 -27.69 -28.11 31.27
CA LYS A 132 -28.50 -27.83 30.08
C LYS A 132 -28.09 -26.52 29.42
N VAL A 133 -28.06 -26.56 28.09
CA VAL A 133 -27.97 -25.44 27.16
C VAL A 133 -29.15 -24.49 27.35
N LEU A 134 -28.85 -23.18 27.32
CA LEU A 134 -29.72 -22.09 26.86
C LEU A 134 -28.84 -21.17 26.01
#